data_AF-X2H2Y2-F1
#
_entry.id   AF-X2H2Y2-F1
#
_cell.length_a   1.000
_cell.length_b   1.000
_cell.length_c   1.000
_cell.angle_alpha   90.00
_cell.angle_beta   90.00
_cell.angle_gamma   90.00
#
_symmetry.space_group_name_H-M   'P 1'
#
loop_
_entity.id
_entity.type
_entity.pdbx_description
1 polymer ?
#
loop_
_entity_poly.entity_id
_entity_poly.type
_entity_poly.pdbx_seq_one_letter_code
_entity_poly.pdbx_strand_id
1 'polypeptide(L)'
;MLEQLLEPRYLWWLWDGFLVTLAISFFTIIFSTILGFLLVIAQQSRIKLIKGIVLGYNAIFRYSPLLPQLFFWYFGIGNLLPTEFKMWLFDEPQIQLWFFTLKMPSFEFIIGFIGLTCYSSAFIAEEFRAGIAGVSVGQQQASLALGLTWWQSTDESPNDFGKNH
;
A
#
# COMPACT_ATOMS: atom_id res chain seq x y z
N MET A 1 19.98 27.07 -28.58
CA MET A 1 18.91 26.11 -28.24
C MET A 1 19.32 25.17 -27.11
N LEU A 2 20.45 24.44 -27.20
CA LEU A 2 20.95 23.60 -26.10
C LEU A 2 21.32 24.37 -24.82
N GLU A 3 21.89 25.57 -24.93
CA GLU A 3 22.21 26.39 -23.75
C GLU A 3 20.98 26.91 -23.00
N GLN A 4 19.83 27.01 -23.68
CA GLN A 4 18.57 27.42 -23.08
C GLN A 4 17.88 26.24 -22.37
N LEU A 5 18.18 24.99 -22.76
CA LEU A 5 17.73 23.77 -22.10
C LEU A 5 18.59 23.41 -20.88
N LEU A 6 19.85 23.85 -20.85
CA LEU A 6 20.81 23.62 -19.76
C LEU A 6 20.95 24.81 -18.81
N GLU A 7 19.98 25.73 -18.79
CA GLU A 7 20.00 26.78 -17.76
C GLU A 7 20.03 26.11 -16.38
N PRO A 8 20.93 26.54 -15.46
CA PRO A 8 21.14 25.89 -14.17
C PRO A 8 19.86 25.67 -13.36
N ARG A 9 18.85 26.52 -13.55
CA ARG A 9 17.52 26.43 -12.94
C ARG A 9 16.76 25.14 -13.31
N TYR A 10 16.81 24.69 -14.56
CA TYR A 10 16.10 23.47 -14.98
C TYR A 10 16.73 22.22 -14.37
N LEU A 11 18.05 22.21 -14.19
CA LEU A 11 18.75 21.12 -13.51
C LEU A 11 18.31 21.00 -12.05
N TRP A 12 18.11 22.12 -11.36
CA TRP A 12 17.56 22.12 -9.99
C TRP A 12 16.13 21.58 -9.94
N TRP A 13 15.25 22.00 -10.85
CA TRP A 13 13.88 21.46 -10.89
C TRP A 13 13.82 19.97 -11.21
N LEU A 14 14.67 19.48 -12.11
CA LEU A 14 14.79 18.05 -12.37
C LEU A 14 15.27 17.28 -11.14
N TRP A 15 16.23 17.84 -10.42
CA TRP A 15 16.73 17.26 -9.17
C TRP A 15 15.65 17.20 -8.09
N ASP A 16 14.90 18.30 -7.91
CA ASP A 16 13.80 18.37 -6.95
C ASP A 16 12.70 17.35 -7.29
N GLY A 17 12.28 17.30 -8.56
CA GLY A 17 11.29 16.34 -9.03
C GLY A 17 11.74 14.89 -8.89
N PHE A 18 13.03 14.62 -9.13
CA PHE A 18 13.64 13.32 -8.91
C PHE A 18 13.59 12.91 -7.43
N LEU A 19 13.97 13.81 -6.52
CA LEU A 19 13.91 13.56 -5.08
C LEU A 19 12.47 13.34 -4.60
N VAL A 20 11.51 14.11 -5.09
CA VAL A 20 10.08 13.91 -4.81
C VAL A 20 9.62 12.52 -5.28
N THR A 21 10.02 12.10 -6.48
CA THR A 21 9.69 10.78 -7.03
C THR A 21 10.28 9.64 -6.20
N LEU A 22 11.53 9.78 -5.76
CA LEU A 22 12.15 8.80 -4.85
C LEU A 22 11.43 8.74 -3.51
N ALA A 23 11.16 9.89 -2.89
CA ALA A 23 10.50 9.97 -1.61
C ALA A 23 9.09 9.37 -1.67
N ILE A 24 8.27 9.79 -2.64
CA ILE A 24 6.90 9.30 -2.77
C ILE A 24 6.88 7.79 -3.06
N SER A 25 7.81 7.29 -3.89
CA SER A 25 7.90 5.85 -4.19
C SER A 25 8.31 5.05 -2.96
N PHE A 26 9.32 5.51 -2.23
CA PHE A 26 9.81 4.86 -1.01
C PHE A 26 8.70 4.71 0.03
N PHE A 27 8.01 5.81 0.36
CA PHE A 27 6.89 5.75 1.31
C PHE A 27 5.72 4.95 0.75
N THR A 28 5.36 5.12 -0.53
CA THR A 28 4.26 4.36 -1.15
C THR A 28 4.49 2.87 -0.99
N ILE A 29 5.69 2.36 -1.33
CA ILE A 29 6.02 0.93 -1.24
C ILE A 29 5.81 0.39 0.18
N ILE A 30 6.34 1.10 1.19
CA ILE A 30 6.24 0.67 2.58
C ILE A 30 4.77 0.61 3.02
N PHE A 31 4.04 1.71 2.84
CA PHE A 31 2.66 1.82 3.31
C PHE A 31 1.70 0.94 2.50
N SER A 32 1.89 0.80 1.19
CA SER A 32 1.06 -0.06 0.34
C SER A 32 1.28 -1.53 0.66
N THR A 33 2.50 -1.93 1.01
CA THR A 33 2.82 -3.31 1.40
C THR A 33 2.15 -3.66 2.73
N ILE A 34 2.29 -2.78 3.73
CA ILE A 34 1.64 -2.96 5.04
C ILE A 34 0.13 -3.03 4.87
N LEU A 35 -0.47 -2.06 4.16
CA LEU A 35 -1.92 -2.02 3.95
C LEU A 35 -2.40 -3.22 3.13
N GLY A 36 -1.69 -3.61 2.06
CA GLY A 36 -2.04 -4.76 1.23
C GLY A 36 -2.03 -6.07 2.02
N PHE A 37 -1.05 -6.25 2.91
CA PHE A 37 -1.00 -7.38 3.83
C PHE A 37 -2.18 -7.40 4.80
N LEU A 38 -2.51 -6.25 5.41
CA LEU A 38 -3.67 -6.12 6.30
C LEU A 38 -4.99 -6.42 5.58
N LEU A 39 -5.14 -5.96 4.33
CA LEU A 39 -6.32 -6.24 3.51
C LEU A 39 -6.48 -7.74 3.23
N VAL A 40 -5.40 -8.46 2.92
CA VAL A 40 -5.45 -9.92 2.71
C VAL A 40 -5.91 -10.64 3.97
N ILE A 41 -5.37 -10.28 5.12
CA ILE A 41 -5.79 -10.87 6.41
C ILE A 41 -7.27 -10.58 6.66
N ALA A 42 -7.68 -9.32 6.49
CA ALA A 42 -9.06 -8.90 6.70
C ALA A 42 -10.03 -9.60 5.73
N GLN A 43 -9.61 -9.92 4.50
CA GLN A 43 -10.41 -10.63 3.51
C GLN A 43 -10.75 -12.06 3.94
N GLN A 44 -9.92 -12.69 4.77
CA GLN A 44 -10.15 -14.03 5.32
C GLN A 44 -11.05 -14.02 6.56
N SER A 45 -11.49 -12.84 7.00
CA SER A 45 -12.39 -12.71 8.15
C SER A 45 -13.70 -13.48 7.94
N ARG A 46 -14.17 -14.15 9.01
CA ARG A 46 -15.47 -14.84 9.04
C ARG A 46 -16.65 -13.85 8.99
N ILE A 47 -16.41 -12.59 9.32
CA ILE A 47 -17.43 -11.54 9.33
C ILE A 47 -17.68 -11.09 7.88
N LYS A 48 -18.85 -11.43 7.34
CA LYS A 48 -19.24 -11.12 5.95
C LYS A 48 -19.14 -9.63 5.60
N LEU A 49 -19.41 -8.73 6.56
CA LEU A 49 -19.28 -7.29 6.37
C LEU A 49 -17.83 -6.87 6.09
N ILE A 50 -16.88 -7.31 6.91
CA ILE A 50 -15.45 -6.99 6.74
C ILE A 50 -14.97 -7.52 5.38
N LYS A 51 -15.28 -8.79 5.09
CA LYS A 51 -14.94 -9.39 3.80
C LYS A 51 -15.56 -8.61 2.62
N GLY A 52 -16.81 -8.19 2.74
CA GLY A 52 -17.51 -7.40 1.73
C GLY A 52 -16.87 -6.03 1.51
N ILE A 53 -16.50 -5.33 2.58
CA ILE A 53 -15.79 -4.03 2.50
C ILE A 53 -14.45 -4.19 1.80
N VAL A 54 -13.65 -5.20 2.17
CA VAL A 54 -12.33 -5.44 1.56
C VAL A 54 -12.46 -5.82 0.08
N LEU A 55 -13.44 -6.67 -0.27
CA LEU A 55 -13.71 -7.02 -1.65
C LEU A 55 -14.16 -5.80 -2.47
N GLY A 56 -15.01 -4.95 -1.89
CA GLY A 56 -15.44 -3.69 -2.50
C GLY A 56 -14.27 -2.72 -2.72
N TYR A 57 -13.43 -2.55 -1.69
CA TYR A 57 -12.19 -1.77 -1.78
C TYR A 57 -11.31 -2.26 -2.93
N ASN A 58 -10.96 -3.55 -2.95
CA ASN A 58 -10.11 -4.12 -3.99
C ASN A 58 -10.73 -3.98 -5.38
N ALA A 59 -12.05 -4.15 -5.52
CA ALA A 59 -12.75 -3.97 -6.77
C ALA A 59 -12.65 -2.53 -7.28
N ILE A 60 -12.97 -1.54 -6.44
CA ILE A 60 -12.94 -0.13 -6.82
C ILE A 60 -11.55 0.26 -7.33
N PHE A 61 -10.51 -0.04 -6.53
CA PHE A 61 -9.15 0.42 -6.82
C PHE A 61 -8.46 -0.34 -7.95
N ARG A 62 -8.76 -1.63 -8.15
CA ARG A 62 -8.12 -2.43 -9.22
C ARG A 62 -8.81 -2.28 -10.58
N TYR A 63 -10.09 -1.95 -10.60
CA TYR A 63 -10.84 -1.77 -11.85
C TYR A 63 -10.86 -0.31 -12.32
N SER A 64 -10.51 0.66 -11.47
CA SER A 64 -10.39 2.06 -11.87
C SER A 64 -9.02 2.37 -12.51
N PRO A 65 -8.96 3.19 -13.58
CA PRO A 65 -7.69 3.68 -14.09
C PRO A 65 -7.02 4.64 -13.08
N LEU A 66 -5.69 4.56 -12.96
CA LEU A 66 -4.94 5.31 -11.95
C LEU A 66 -5.09 6.84 -12.11
N LEU A 67 -5.09 7.35 -13.34
CA LEU A 67 -5.16 8.79 -13.57
C LEU A 67 -6.49 9.42 -13.08
N PRO A 68 -7.69 8.92 -13.46
CA PRO A 68 -8.96 9.31 -12.84
C PRO A 68 -8.96 9.20 -11.32
N GLN A 69 -8.32 8.19 -10.75
CA GLN A 69 -8.23 8.03 -9.32
C GLN A 69 -7.40 9.15 -8.68
N LEU A 70 -6.23 9.49 -9.22
CA LEU A 70 -5.43 10.62 -8.74
C LEU A 70 -6.19 11.95 -8.85
N PHE A 71 -6.95 12.15 -9.93
CA PHE A 71 -7.85 13.29 -10.06
C PHE A 71 -8.98 13.28 -9.04
N PHE A 72 -9.55 12.12 -8.71
CA PHE A 72 -10.54 12.00 -7.65
C PHE A 72 -9.96 12.39 -6.29
N TRP A 73 -8.73 11.98 -5.97
CA TRP A 73 -8.09 12.39 -4.71
C TRP A 73 -7.81 13.89 -4.69
N TYR A 74 -7.27 14.43 -5.77
CA TYR A 74 -6.90 15.85 -5.88
C TYR A 74 -8.11 16.78 -5.91
N PHE A 75 -9.05 16.56 -6.83
CA PHE A 75 -10.21 17.42 -7.03
C PHE A 75 -11.44 16.98 -6.22
N GLY A 76 -11.63 15.69 -5.96
CA GLY A 76 -12.76 15.21 -5.18
C GLY A 76 -12.52 15.43 -3.68
N ILE A 77 -11.64 14.61 -3.10
CA ILE A 77 -11.35 14.66 -1.66
C ILE A 77 -10.74 16.00 -1.25
N GLY A 78 -9.81 16.54 -2.04
CA GLY A 78 -9.24 17.86 -1.79
C GLY A 78 -10.28 18.97 -1.66
N ASN A 79 -11.42 18.88 -2.35
CA ASN A 79 -12.49 19.86 -2.21
C ASN A 79 -13.37 19.65 -0.96
N LEU A 80 -13.45 18.42 -0.45
CA LEU A 80 -14.21 18.07 0.75
C LEU A 80 -13.49 18.39 2.06
N LEU A 81 -12.18 18.67 2.02
CA LEU A 81 -11.43 19.06 3.21
C LEU A 81 -12.02 20.35 3.83
N PRO A 82 -12.07 20.47 5.17
CA PRO A 82 -12.46 21.71 5.83
C PRO A 82 -11.60 22.89 5.37
N THR A 83 -12.18 24.07 5.22
CA THR A 83 -11.50 25.26 4.70
C THR A 83 -10.28 25.62 5.55
N GLU A 84 -10.39 25.48 6.85
CA GLU A 84 -9.31 25.72 7.82
C GLU A 84 -8.14 24.77 7.58
N PHE A 85 -8.44 23.49 7.35
CA PHE A 85 -7.42 22.48 7.07
C PHE A 85 -6.74 22.71 5.72
N LYS A 86 -7.50 23.10 4.69
CA LYS A 86 -6.92 23.45 3.39
C LYS A 86 -5.96 24.63 3.52
N MET A 87 -6.39 25.73 4.15
CA MET A 87 -5.54 26.91 4.32
C MET A 87 -4.25 26.54 5.07
N TRP A 88 -4.37 25.80 6.17
CA TRP A 88 -3.22 25.31 6.91
C TRP A 88 -2.28 24.45 6.06
N LEU A 89 -2.81 23.63 5.16
CA LEU A 89 -2.02 22.74 4.32
C LEU A 89 -1.38 23.44 3.11
N PHE A 90 -2.07 24.42 2.52
CA PHE A 90 -1.56 25.23 1.40
C PHE A 90 -0.53 26.26 1.84
N ASP A 91 -0.54 26.69 3.10
CA ASP A 91 0.46 27.61 3.67
C ASP A 91 1.83 26.94 3.96
N GLU A 92 2.06 25.72 3.45
CA GLU A 92 3.28 24.92 3.65
C GLU A 92 3.77 24.94 5.11
N PRO A 93 3.03 24.30 6.03
CA PRO A 93 3.31 24.44 7.46
C PRO A 93 4.70 23.91 7.78
N GLN A 94 5.46 24.71 8.52
CA GLN A 94 6.82 24.37 8.93
C GLN A 94 6.86 24.21 10.43
N ILE A 95 7.39 23.08 10.89
CA ILE A 95 7.59 22.80 12.31
C ILE A 95 9.04 23.11 12.62
N GLN A 96 9.28 24.21 13.32
CA GLN A 96 10.61 24.53 13.82
C GLN A 96 10.86 23.74 15.11
N LEU A 97 11.77 22.79 15.05
CA LEU A 97 12.28 22.05 16.20
C LEU A 97 13.56 22.71 16.71
N TRP A 98 14.04 22.27 17.87
CA TRP A 98 15.17 22.92 18.55
C TRP A 98 16.46 22.95 17.71
N PHE A 99 16.61 22.04 16.74
CA PHE A 99 17.81 21.92 15.90
C PHE A 99 17.58 21.92 14.39
N PHE A 100 16.33 21.82 13.92
CA PHE A 100 16.03 21.76 12.49
C PHE A 100 14.60 22.22 12.20
N THR A 101 14.36 22.69 10.98
CA THR A 101 13.02 23.03 10.49
C THR A 101 12.50 21.87 9.66
N LEU A 102 11.44 21.23 10.12
CA LEU A 102 10.74 20.20 9.37
C LEU A 102 9.67 20.87 8.50
N LYS A 103 9.91 20.93 7.20
CA LYS A 103 8.89 21.33 6.24
C LYS A 103 7.90 20.19 6.06
N MET A 104 6.61 20.48 6.19
CA MET A 104 5.59 19.48 5.88
C MET A 104 5.59 19.20 4.37
N PRO A 105 5.29 17.95 3.95
CA PRO A 105 5.11 17.62 2.55
C PRO A 105 3.99 18.47 1.93
N SER A 106 4.16 18.82 0.64
CA SER A 106 3.17 19.60 -0.09
C SER A 106 1.85 18.84 -0.23
N PHE A 107 0.79 19.58 -0.55
CA PHE A 107 -0.53 18.99 -0.81
C PHE A 107 -0.48 17.94 -1.93
N GLU A 108 0.23 18.23 -3.02
CA GLU A 108 0.41 17.33 -4.16
C GLU A 108 1.11 16.04 -3.74
N PHE A 109 2.12 16.15 -2.87
CA PHE A 109 2.82 14.99 -2.34
C PHE A 109 1.86 14.11 -1.53
N ILE A 110 1.07 14.69 -0.63
CA ILE A 110 0.15 13.95 0.24
C ILE A 110 -0.95 13.27 -0.58
N ILE A 111 -1.57 13.99 -1.51
CA ILE A 111 -2.61 13.44 -2.37
C ILE A 111 -2.07 12.35 -3.28
N GLY A 112 -0.91 12.58 -3.89
CA GLY A 112 -0.22 11.58 -4.69
C GLY A 112 0.09 10.33 -3.86
N PHE A 113 0.63 10.52 -2.66
CA PHE A 113 0.97 9.44 -1.73
C PHE A 113 -0.27 8.63 -1.35
N ILE A 114 -1.35 9.28 -0.90
CA ILE A 114 -2.61 8.60 -0.53
C ILE A 114 -3.17 7.83 -1.73
N GLY A 115 -3.25 8.48 -2.89
CA GLY A 115 -3.81 7.89 -4.09
C GLY A 115 -3.01 6.67 -4.58
N LEU A 116 -1.68 6.78 -4.59
CA LEU A 116 -0.77 5.70 -4.96
C LEU A 116 -0.77 4.57 -3.93
N THR A 117 -0.75 4.88 -2.61
CA THR A 117 -0.81 3.86 -1.56
C THR A 117 -2.09 3.06 -1.64
N CYS A 118 -3.25 3.72 -1.81
CA CYS A 118 -4.52 3.03 -1.92
C CYS A 118 -4.58 2.15 -3.17
N TYR A 119 -4.19 2.69 -4.34
CA TYR A 119 -4.10 1.92 -5.58
C TYR A 119 -3.19 0.69 -5.40
N SER A 120 -1.91 0.91 -5.07
CA SER A 120 -0.90 -0.14 -4.99
C SER A 120 -1.23 -1.20 -3.93
N SER A 121 -1.83 -0.81 -2.80
CA SER A 121 -2.19 -1.77 -1.74
C SER A 121 -3.23 -2.78 -2.20
N ALA A 122 -4.16 -2.39 -3.08
CA ALA A 122 -5.17 -3.29 -3.63
C ALA A 122 -4.54 -4.33 -4.58
N PHE A 123 -3.54 -3.92 -5.38
CA PHE A 123 -2.79 -4.85 -6.24
C PHE A 123 -1.92 -5.80 -5.42
N ILE A 124 -1.17 -5.28 -4.42
CA ILE A 124 -0.36 -6.10 -3.52
C ILE A 124 -1.23 -7.09 -2.73
N ALA A 125 -2.41 -6.66 -2.27
CA ALA A 125 -3.35 -7.55 -1.60
C ALA A 125 -3.77 -8.72 -2.52
N GLU A 126 -4.00 -8.46 -3.80
CA GLU A 126 -4.29 -9.53 -4.74
C GLU A 126 -3.08 -10.44 -4.98
N GLU A 127 -1.88 -9.89 -5.12
CA GLU A 127 -0.66 -10.67 -5.31
C GLU A 127 -0.43 -11.62 -4.13
N PHE A 128 -0.61 -11.14 -2.89
CA PHE A 128 -0.56 -11.99 -1.71
C PHE A 128 -1.67 -13.04 -1.69
N ARG A 129 -2.91 -12.68 -2.03
CA ARG A 129 -4.02 -13.63 -2.11
C ARG A 129 -3.75 -14.73 -3.15
N ALA A 130 -3.24 -14.35 -4.31
CA ALA A 130 -2.86 -15.25 -5.39
C ALA A 130 -1.66 -16.12 -5.01
N GLY A 131 -0.69 -15.56 -4.28
CA GLY A 131 0.44 -16.29 -3.71
C GLY A 131 -0.01 -17.35 -2.71
N ILE A 132 -0.90 -17.00 -1.77
CA ILE A 132 -1.49 -17.94 -0.81
C ILE A 132 -2.27 -19.04 -1.53
N ALA A 133 -3.07 -18.69 -2.54
CA ALA A 133 -3.82 -19.67 -3.34
C ALA A 133 -2.91 -20.53 -4.23
N GLY A 134 -1.74 -20.02 -4.61
CA GLY A 134 -0.74 -20.69 -5.44
C GLY A 134 0.12 -21.71 -4.70
N VAL A 135 0.23 -21.62 -3.36
CA VAL A 135 0.81 -22.68 -2.54
C VAL A 135 -0.13 -23.89 -2.63
N SER A 136 0.29 -24.88 -3.42
CA SER A 136 -0.62 -25.82 -4.05
C SER A 136 -1.32 -26.77 -3.07
N VAL A 137 -2.57 -27.10 -3.40
CA VAL A 137 -3.26 -28.32 -2.95
C VAL A 137 -2.42 -29.58 -3.25
N GLY A 138 -1.48 -29.51 -4.19
CA GLY A 138 -0.50 -30.55 -4.50
C GLY A 138 0.54 -30.82 -3.39
N GLN A 139 0.91 -29.83 -2.58
CA GLN A 139 1.71 -30.04 -1.37
C GLN A 139 0.91 -30.73 -0.27
N GLN A 140 -0.40 -30.43 -0.15
CA GLN A 140 -1.31 -31.20 0.70
C GLN A 140 -1.48 -32.64 0.18
N GLN A 141 -1.58 -32.83 -1.13
CA GLN A 141 -1.67 -34.16 -1.74
C GLN A 141 -0.36 -34.96 -1.58
N ALA A 142 0.81 -34.31 -1.66
CA ALA A 142 2.10 -34.93 -1.39
C ALA A 142 2.28 -35.28 0.11
N SER A 143 1.81 -34.43 1.03
CA SER A 143 1.78 -34.76 2.46
C SER A 143 0.87 -35.95 2.74
N LEU A 144 -0.32 -35.98 2.11
CA LEU A 144 -1.25 -37.11 2.18
C LEU A 144 -0.63 -38.39 1.58
N ALA A 145 0.13 -38.29 0.48
CA ALA A 145 0.83 -39.41 -0.14
C ALA A 145 2.00 -39.94 0.71
N LEU A 146 2.58 -39.11 1.57
CA LEU A 146 3.58 -39.49 2.58
C LEU A 146 2.94 -40.03 3.88
N GLY A 147 1.61 -40.20 3.91
CA GLY A 147 0.88 -40.78 5.05
C GLY A 147 0.51 -39.77 6.14
N LEU A 148 0.72 -38.47 5.93
CA LEU A 148 0.35 -37.42 6.88
C LEU A 148 -1.15 -37.14 6.76
N THR A 149 -1.88 -37.23 7.87
CA THR A 149 -3.30 -36.83 7.93
C THR A 149 -3.44 -35.32 7.77
N TRP A 150 -4.63 -34.85 7.35
CA TRP A 150 -4.89 -33.44 7.04
C TRP A 150 -4.55 -32.47 8.19
N TRP A 151 -4.62 -32.95 9.44
CA TRP A 151 -4.26 -32.22 10.65
C TRP A 151 -2.76 -32.21 10.95
N GLN A 152 -2.01 -33.21 10.45
CA GLN A 152 -0.56 -33.31 10.64
C GLN A 152 0.24 -32.46 9.64
N SER A 153 -0.32 -32.15 8.46
CA SER A 153 0.37 -31.31 7.46
C SER A 153 0.26 -29.82 7.72
N THR A 154 -0.65 -29.42 8.61
CA THR A 154 -0.90 -28.01 8.97
C THR A 154 -0.35 -27.63 10.33
N ASP A 155 0.07 -28.60 11.14
CA ASP A 155 0.41 -28.41 12.55
C ASP A 155 1.75 -29.10 12.86
N GLU A 156 2.88 -28.48 12.50
CA GLU A 156 4.13 -28.77 13.22
C GLU A 156 4.02 -28.19 14.63
N SER A 157 3.35 -28.91 15.53
CA SER A 157 3.50 -28.74 16.97
C SER A 157 4.24 -29.96 17.53
N PRO A 158 5.52 -29.81 17.93
CA PRO A 158 6.39 -30.91 18.32
C PRO A 158 6.09 -31.38 19.75
N ASN A 159 4.96 -32.06 19.99
CA ASN A 159 4.63 -32.48 21.36
C ASN A 159 3.73 -33.71 21.52
N ASP A 160 3.87 -34.75 20.67
CA ASP A 160 3.21 -36.03 20.98
C ASP A 160 3.98 -37.30 20.56
N PHE A 161 5.28 -37.34 20.85
CA PHE A 161 6.04 -38.60 20.89
C PHE A 161 6.15 -39.13 22.33
N GLY A 162 5.02 -39.23 23.02
CA GLY A 162 5.05 -39.66 24.41
C GLY A 162 3.70 -40.02 24.99
N LYS A 163 3.06 -41.08 24.48
CA LYS A 163 2.28 -42.05 25.28
C LYS A 163 1.80 -43.22 24.42
N ASN A 164 2.29 -44.41 24.79
CA ASN A 164 1.61 -45.71 24.93
C ASN A 164 0.73 -46.18 23.73
N HIS A 165 0.93 -47.35 23.12
CA HIS A 165 1.20 -48.69 23.65
C HIS A 165 1.77 -49.57 22.53
#